data_AF-A0A2V7KMM6-F1
#
_entry.id   AF-A0A2V7KMM6-F1
#
_cell.length_a   1.000
_cell.length_b   1.000
_cell.length_c   1.000
_cell.angle_alpha   90.00
_cell.angle_beta   90.00
_cell.angle_gamma   90.00
#
_symmetry.space_group_name_H-M   'P 1'
#
loop_
_entity.id
_entity.type
_entity.pdbx_description
1 polymer ?
#
loop_
_entity_poly.entity_id
_entity_poly.type
_entity_poly.pdbx_seq_one_letter_code
_entity_poly.pdbx_strand_id
1 'polypeptide(L)'
;MPPPPPESPPTGINYANGIVFEDLDGNGLRDPFAGEMGLEGWTVELWWNGQILASTTTDVDGRYQFLNLGNTTYSLCLGSTGGYNETYPVASMSSVSACGSAGALGYTWTFSGVFQQMFPGVFGEMLP
;
A
#
# COMPACT_ATOMS: atom_id res chain seq x y z
N MET A 1 -35.51 -2.41 10.30
CA MET A 1 -34.37 -2.07 11.16
C MET A 1 -33.50 -1.10 10.37
N PRO A 2 -33.00 0.00 10.96
CA PRO A 2 -31.94 0.76 10.30
C PRO A 2 -30.75 -0.19 10.05
N PRO A 3 -29.99 -0.01 8.95
CA PRO A 3 -28.75 -0.77 8.77
C PRO A 3 -27.87 -0.56 10.02
N PRO A 4 -27.09 -1.58 10.44
CA PRO A 4 -26.11 -1.36 11.49
C PRO A 4 -25.22 -0.17 11.09
N PRO A 5 -24.78 0.66 12.05
CA PRO A 5 -23.78 1.68 11.78
C PRO A 5 -22.61 1.02 11.03
N PRO A 6 -21.93 1.75 10.11
CA PRO A 6 -20.66 1.27 9.57
C PRO A 6 -19.79 0.76 10.73
N GLU A 7 -19.27 -0.45 10.62
CA GLU A 7 -18.39 -0.98 11.65
C GLU A 7 -17.23 0.00 11.82
N SER A 8 -16.94 0.40 13.06
CA SER A 8 -15.76 1.21 13.32
C SER A 8 -14.52 0.37 13.01
N PRO A 9 -13.52 0.92 12.32
CA PRO A 9 -12.31 0.19 12.01
C PRO A 9 -11.61 -0.25 13.29
N PRO A 10 -11.06 -1.48 13.33
CA PRO A 10 -10.38 -1.96 14.51
C PRO A 10 -9.09 -1.16 14.71
N THR A 11 -8.91 -0.62 15.92
CA THR A 11 -7.69 0.07 16.33
C THR A 11 -6.82 -0.86 17.17
N GLY A 12 -5.50 -0.73 17.07
CA GLY A 12 -4.57 -1.56 17.82
C GLY A 12 -3.18 -0.97 17.87
N ILE A 13 -2.19 -1.82 18.11
CA ILE A 13 -0.77 -1.42 18.21
C ILE A 13 0.00 -1.67 16.91
N ASN A 14 -0.64 -2.23 15.88
CA ASN A 14 0.04 -2.59 14.64
C ASN A 14 0.24 -1.37 13.73
N TYR A 15 1.09 -1.54 12.72
CA TYR A 15 1.36 -0.50 11.74
C TYR A 15 1.70 -1.08 10.37
N ALA A 16 1.56 -0.27 9.34
CA ALA A 16 1.97 -0.57 7.97
C ALA A 16 2.81 0.59 7.45
N ASN A 17 3.89 0.31 6.74
CA ASN A 17 4.74 1.34 6.15
C ASN A 17 5.54 0.75 5.00
N GLY A 18 6.14 1.65 4.23
CA GLY A 18 7.15 1.27 3.25
C GLY A 18 7.51 2.46 2.37
N ILE A 19 7.82 2.17 1.11
CA ILE A 19 8.35 3.15 0.16
C ILE A 19 7.71 2.97 -1.21
N VAL A 20 7.44 4.08 -1.89
CA VAL A 20 7.16 4.13 -3.33
C VAL A 20 8.40 4.70 -4.00
N PHE A 21 8.92 4.02 -5.02
CA PHE A 21 10.16 4.43 -5.68
C PHE A 21 10.03 4.32 -7.19
N GLU A 22 10.84 5.10 -7.89
CA GLU A 22 10.96 5.05 -9.34
C GLU A 22 11.82 3.84 -9.72
N ASP A 23 11.18 2.82 -10.30
CA ASP A 23 11.82 1.59 -10.77
C ASP A 23 12.28 1.80 -12.21
N LEU A 24 13.55 2.17 -12.38
CA LEU A 24 14.09 2.60 -13.67
C LEU A 24 14.43 1.43 -14.59
N ASP A 25 14.70 0.25 -14.02
CA ASP A 25 15.02 -0.95 -14.78
C ASP A 25 13.91 -2.03 -14.78
N GLY A 26 12.84 -1.80 -14.01
CA GLY A 26 11.64 -2.63 -13.96
C GLY A 26 11.82 -3.93 -13.17
N ASN A 27 12.84 -4.02 -12.32
CA ASN A 27 13.18 -5.25 -11.60
C ASN A 27 12.46 -5.38 -10.25
N GLY A 28 11.75 -4.34 -9.79
CA GLY A 28 11.02 -4.28 -8.52
C GLY A 28 11.91 -4.20 -7.27
N LEU A 29 13.20 -3.91 -7.41
CA LEU A 29 14.21 -3.80 -6.37
C LEU A 29 14.88 -2.43 -6.44
N ARG A 30 14.54 -1.57 -5.49
CA ARG A 30 15.11 -0.23 -5.40
C ARG A 30 16.65 -0.23 -5.30
N ASP A 31 17.31 0.35 -6.31
CA ASP A 31 18.73 0.69 -6.33
C ASP A 31 18.95 2.23 -6.30
N PRO A 32 19.16 2.82 -5.10
CA PRO A 32 19.42 4.26 -5.01
C PRO A 32 20.76 4.68 -5.63
N PHE A 33 21.70 3.75 -5.89
CA PHE A 33 22.95 4.06 -6.58
C PHE A 33 22.77 4.14 -8.11
N ALA A 34 21.71 3.52 -8.64
CA ALA A 34 21.29 3.64 -10.03
C ALA A 34 20.35 4.82 -10.30
N GLY A 35 19.92 5.53 -9.24
CA GLY A 35 19.01 6.68 -9.35
C GLY A 35 17.54 6.34 -9.05
N GLU A 36 17.25 5.16 -8.52
CA GLU A 36 15.89 4.73 -8.15
C GLU A 36 15.46 5.37 -6.82
N MET A 37 15.09 6.64 -6.93
CA MET A 37 14.75 7.50 -5.81
C MET A 37 13.32 7.25 -5.33
N GLY A 38 13.05 7.65 -4.08
CA GLY A 38 11.69 7.64 -3.58
C GLY A 38 10.83 8.66 -4.33
N LEU A 39 9.57 8.33 -4.51
CA LEU A 39 8.61 9.15 -5.22
C LEU A 39 7.73 9.92 -4.23
N GLU A 40 7.86 11.24 -4.20
CA GLU A 40 7.12 12.15 -3.30
C GLU A 40 5.68 12.42 -3.77
N GLY A 41 4.75 12.54 -2.82
CA GLY A 41 3.37 12.96 -3.11
C GLY A 41 2.47 11.85 -3.66
N TRP A 42 2.94 10.62 -3.68
CA TRP A 42 2.19 9.46 -4.13
C TRP A 42 1.16 9.05 -3.10
N THR A 43 -0.08 8.89 -3.54
CA THR A 43 -1.18 8.48 -2.66
C THR A 43 -1.09 6.98 -2.41
N VAL A 44 -1.02 6.60 -1.14
CA VAL A 44 -1.11 5.22 -0.68
C VAL A 44 -2.41 5.07 0.10
N GLU A 45 -3.15 4.01 -0.19
CA GLU A 45 -4.47 3.73 0.37
C GLU A 45 -4.44 2.46 1.22
N LEU A 46 -4.99 2.57 2.42
CA LEU A 46 -5.26 1.43 3.30
C LEU A 46 -6.74 1.06 3.17
N TRP A 47 -6.99 -0.18 2.79
CA TRP A 47 -8.31 -0.73 2.54
C TRP A 47 -8.70 -1.74 3.62
N TRP A 48 -9.99 -1.71 4.00
CA TRP A 48 -10.59 -2.65 4.94
C TRP A 48 -12.03 -2.93 4.51
N ASN A 49 -12.43 -4.20 4.47
CA ASN A 49 -13.77 -4.63 4.06
C ASN A 49 -14.23 -4.05 2.69
N GLY A 50 -13.30 -3.90 1.74
CA GLY A 50 -13.59 -3.40 0.39
C GLY A 50 -13.86 -1.89 0.31
N GLN A 51 -13.50 -1.13 1.34
CA GLN A 51 -13.56 0.33 1.35
C GLN A 51 -12.21 0.92 1.76
N ILE A 52 -11.91 2.14 1.26
CA ILE A 52 -10.76 2.91 1.73
C ILE A 52 -11.02 3.29 3.19
N LEU A 53 -10.18 2.79 4.07
CA LEU A 53 -10.17 3.13 5.50
C LEU A 53 -9.42 4.43 5.73
N ALA A 54 -8.24 4.56 5.13
CA ALA A 54 -7.38 5.73 5.26
C ALA A 54 -6.51 5.87 4.02
N SER A 55 -6.00 7.07 3.78
CA SER A 55 -4.96 7.33 2.78
C SER A 55 -3.89 8.26 3.35
N THR A 56 -2.71 8.19 2.76
CA THR A 56 -1.59 9.10 3.06
C THR A 56 -0.82 9.38 1.78
N THR A 57 0.05 10.38 1.81
CA THR A 57 0.97 10.69 0.72
C THR A 57 2.40 10.38 1.13
N THR A 58 3.19 9.88 0.20
CA THR A 58 4.61 9.66 0.42
C THR A 58 5.38 10.96 0.65
N ASP A 59 6.41 10.90 1.49
CA ASP A 59 7.35 12.00 1.71
C ASP A 59 8.42 12.11 0.61
N VAL A 60 9.37 13.04 0.78
CA VAL A 60 10.48 13.28 -0.16
C VAL A 60 11.36 12.05 -0.42
N ASP A 61 11.41 11.12 0.53
CA ASP A 61 12.13 9.85 0.40
C ASP A 61 11.23 8.72 -0.12
N GLY A 62 10.01 9.03 -0.55
CA GLY A 62 9.00 8.07 -1.01
C GLY A 62 8.32 7.30 0.11
N ARG A 63 8.53 7.65 1.38
CA ARG A 63 8.07 6.84 2.52
C ARG A 63 6.66 7.19 2.93
N TYR A 64 5.93 6.19 3.41
CA TYR A 64 4.59 6.35 3.98
C TYR A 64 4.41 5.47 5.21
N GLN A 65 3.42 5.79 6.05
CA GLN A 65 3.09 5.01 7.24
C GLN A 65 1.60 5.15 7.63
N PHE A 66 1.04 4.04 8.11
CA PHE A 66 -0.22 3.93 8.82
C PHE A 66 0.03 3.36 10.21
N LEU A 67 -0.50 4.01 11.24
CA LEU A 67 -0.34 3.63 12.65
C LEU A 67 -1.67 3.18 13.24
N ASN A 68 -1.59 2.59 14.44
CA ASN A 68 -2.75 2.23 15.27
C ASN A 68 -3.71 1.20 14.64
N LEU A 69 -3.18 0.26 13.88
CA LEU A 69 -3.96 -0.77 13.18
C LEU A 69 -4.35 -1.91 14.13
N GLY A 70 -5.61 -2.31 14.06
CA GLY A 70 -6.16 -3.43 14.84
C GLY A 70 -5.81 -4.80 14.24
N ASN A 71 -6.26 -5.85 14.93
CA ASN A 71 -6.12 -7.22 14.44
C ASN A 71 -7.24 -7.55 13.45
N THR A 72 -6.96 -7.39 12.17
CA THR A 72 -7.84 -7.74 11.04
C THR A 72 -7.01 -7.89 9.77
N THR A 73 -7.67 -8.17 8.64
CA THR A 73 -7.05 -8.16 7.33
C THR A 73 -7.18 -6.77 6.71
N TYR A 74 -6.05 -6.16 6.38
CA TYR A 74 -6.01 -4.94 5.59
C TYR A 74 -5.40 -5.20 4.23
N SER A 75 -5.77 -4.36 3.28
CA SER A 75 -5.12 -4.28 1.98
C SER A 75 -4.45 -2.93 1.80
N LEU A 76 -3.37 -2.90 1.05
CA LEU A 76 -2.61 -1.69 0.75
C LEU A 76 -2.48 -1.54 -0.76
N CYS A 77 -2.77 -0.35 -1.28
CA CYS A 77 -2.80 -0.08 -2.72
C CYS A 77 -2.21 1.31 -2.99
N LEU A 78 -1.70 1.53 -4.19
CA LEU A 78 -1.49 2.89 -4.68
C LEU A 78 -2.81 3.48 -5.19
N GLY A 79 -2.96 4.79 -4.98
CA GLY A 79 -3.98 5.59 -5.66
C GLY A 79 -3.66 5.75 -7.15
N SER A 80 -4.28 6.73 -7.81
CA SER A 80 -3.99 7.01 -9.22
C SER A 80 -2.50 7.33 -9.43
N THR A 81 -1.82 6.49 -10.21
CA THR A 81 -0.37 6.56 -10.48
C THR A 81 0.00 7.56 -11.59
N GLY A 82 -0.92 8.43 -12.02
CA GLY A 82 -0.64 9.51 -12.97
C GLY A 82 -0.13 9.09 -14.35
N GLY A 83 -0.24 7.80 -14.71
CA GLY A 83 0.25 7.24 -15.98
C GLY A 83 1.52 6.38 -15.85
N TYR A 84 2.04 6.19 -14.64
CA TYR A 84 3.08 5.20 -14.36
C TYR A 84 2.52 3.77 -14.36
N ASN A 85 3.40 2.82 -14.64
CA ASN A 85 3.11 1.40 -14.63
C ASN A 85 3.72 0.79 -13.36
N GLU A 86 2.89 0.16 -12.55
CA GLU A 86 3.30 -0.53 -11.33
C GLU A 86 4.09 -1.80 -11.70
N THR A 87 5.38 -1.82 -11.37
CA THR A 87 6.30 -2.94 -11.60
C THR A 87 6.42 -3.82 -10.37
N TYR A 88 6.16 -3.27 -9.19
CA TYR A 88 6.17 -3.99 -7.92
C TYR A 88 5.07 -3.50 -6.97
N PRO A 89 4.35 -4.42 -6.28
CA PRO A 89 4.50 -5.88 -6.29
C PRO A 89 4.13 -6.52 -7.63
N VAL A 90 4.83 -7.59 -8.03
CA VAL A 90 4.48 -8.30 -9.29
C VAL A 90 3.10 -8.95 -9.19
N ALA A 91 2.36 -9.01 -10.29
CA ALA A 91 0.98 -9.54 -10.33
C ALA A 91 0.84 -10.99 -9.81
N SER A 92 1.91 -11.78 -9.86
CA SER A 92 1.99 -13.13 -9.30
C SER A 92 2.12 -13.19 -7.79
N MET A 93 2.51 -12.08 -7.14
CA MET A 93 2.64 -11.97 -5.69
C MET A 93 1.42 -11.35 -5.04
N SER A 94 0.68 -10.46 -5.71
CA SER A 94 -0.56 -9.90 -5.14
C SER A 94 -1.38 -9.17 -6.21
N SER A 95 -2.40 -9.85 -6.73
CA SER A 95 -3.57 -9.18 -7.30
C SER A 95 -4.56 -8.93 -6.17
N VAL A 96 -4.67 -7.68 -5.72
CA VAL A 96 -5.57 -7.32 -4.64
C VAL A 96 -6.87 -6.83 -5.24
N SER A 97 -7.87 -7.71 -5.30
CA SER A 97 -9.22 -7.36 -5.77
C SER A 97 -9.88 -6.23 -4.95
N ALA A 98 -9.36 -5.93 -3.76
CA ALA A 98 -9.85 -4.87 -2.90
C ALA A 98 -9.46 -3.45 -3.35
N CYS A 99 -8.48 -3.25 -4.24
CA CYS A 99 -7.99 -1.91 -4.63
C CYS A 99 -8.94 -1.11 -5.54
N GLY A 100 -10.16 -1.60 -5.79
CA GLY A 100 -11.19 -0.90 -6.58
C GLY A 100 -10.90 -0.71 -8.08
N SER A 101 -9.63 -0.81 -8.51
CA SER A 101 -9.18 -0.64 -9.88
C SER A 101 -8.77 -1.98 -10.49
N ALA A 102 -9.33 -2.33 -11.65
CA ALA A 102 -8.98 -3.54 -12.35
C ALA A 102 -7.51 -3.50 -12.78
N GLY A 103 -6.67 -4.33 -12.16
CA GLY A 103 -5.23 -4.42 -12.45
C GLY A 103 -4.31 -3.70 -11.46
N ALA A 104 -4.84 -3.01 -10.45
CA ALA A 104 -4.00 -2.46 -9.38
C ALA A 104 -3.34 -3.60 -8.59
N LEU A 105 -2.04 -3.46 -8.37
CA LEU A 105 -1.27 -4.37 -7.53
C LEU A 105 -1.24 -3.78 -6.12
N GLY A 106 -0.89 -4.60 -5.13
CA GLY A 106 -1.03 -4.19 -3.75
C GLY A 106 -0.60 -5.27 -2.78
N TYR A 107 -0.88 -5.07 -1.50
CA TYR A 107 -0.62 -6.06 -0.47
C TYR A 107 -1.89 -6.41 0.28
N THR A 108 -1.97 -7.64 0.79
CA THR A 108 -2.99 -8.03 1.76
C THR A 108 -2.30 -8.68 2.95
N TRP A 109 -2.59 -8.19 4.14
CA TRP A 109 -1.94 -8.65 5.37
C TRP A 109 -2.95 -8.82 6.49
N THR A 110 -2.83 -9.92 7.22
CA THR A 110 -3.68 -10.22 8.38
C THR A 110 -2.90 -10.02 9.66
N PHE A 111 -3.28 -9.01 10.44
CA PHE A 111 -2.78 -8.84 11.80
C PHE A 111 -3.50 -9.76 12.77
N SER A 112 -2.74 -10.52 13.56
CA SER A 112 -3.27 -11.43 14.58
C SER A 112 -2.38 -11.49 15.83
N GLY A 113 -2.92 -11.14 17.00
CA GLY A 113 -2.20 -11.27 18.27
C GLY A 113 -1.37 -10.03 18.63
N VAL A 114 -0.05 -10.18 18.68
CA VAL A 114 0.94 -9.20 19.16
C VAL A 114 1.16 -8.04 18.19
N PHE A 115 1.99 -7.07 18.63
CA PHE A 115 2.53 -6.00 17.79
C PHE A 115 3.15 -6.56 16.51
N GLN A 116 2.60 -6.16 15.37
CA GLN A 116 3.01 -6.60 14.06
C GLN A 116 3.11 -5.41 13.10
N GLN A 117 3.94 -5.62 12.10
CA GLN A 117 4.14 -4.72 10.99
C GLN A 117 3.73 -5.43 9.70
N MET A 118 2.96 -4.76 8.85
CA MET A 118 2.72 -5.26 7.49
C MET A 118 4.04 -5.22 6.71
N PHE A 119 4.44 -6.36 6.16
CA PHE A 119 5.59 -6.48 5.27
C PHE A 119 5.31 -7.55 4.21
N PRO A 120 5.59 -7.31 2.92
CA PRO A 120 6.14 -6.08 2.34
C PRO A 120 5.12 -4.93 2.26
N GLY A 121 5.64 -3.73 1.98
CA GLY A 121 4.90 -2.49 1.76
C GLY A 121 5.60 -1.60 0.73
N VAL A 122 6.24 -2.20 -0.27
CA VAL A 122 7.12 -1.48 -1.20
C VAL A 122 6.42 -1.39 -2.55
N PHE A 123 6.44 -0.24 -3.21
CA PHE A 123 5.89 -0.09 -4.55
C PHE A 123 6.95 0.42 -5.51
N GLY A 124 7.09 -0.26 -6.64
CA GLY A 124 7.99 0.13 -7.74
C GLY A 124 7.16 0.62 -8.90
N GLU A 125 7.46 1.83 -9.37
CA GLU A 125 6.71 2.51 -10.42
C GLU A 125 7.64 2.92 -11.55
N MET A 126 7.28 2.55 -12.78
CA MET A 126 8.07 2.86 -13.97
C MET A 126 7.26 3.75 -14.91
N LEU A 127 7.91 4.75 -15.52
CA LEU A 127 7.31 5.51 -16.61
C LEU A 127 7.05 4.58 -17.82
N PRO A 128 5.95 4.77 -18.57
CA PRO A 128 5.59 3.92 -19.70
C PRO A 128 6.57 4.02 -20.89
#